data_AF-A0A7W0V7J3-F1
#
_entry.id   AF-A0A7W0V7J3-F1
#
_cell.length_a   1.000
_cell.length_b   1.000
_cell.length_c   1.000
_cell.angle_alpha   90.00
_cell.angle_beta   90.00
_cell.angle_gamma   90.00
#
_symmetry.space_group_name_H-M   'P 1'
#
loop_
_entity.id
_entity.type
_entity.pdbx_description
1 polymer ?
#
loop_
_entity_poly.entity_id
_entity_poly.type
_entity_poly.pdbx_seq_one_letter_code
_entity_poly.pdbx_strand_id
1 'polypeptide(L)' 'MSILSHALTYDDLKQQREIRDERLELIEGEIIVTPSPTPMHQLVVHRLAVLLDRAIVETGLGQVLVSPIDVFL' A
#
# COMPACT_ATOMS: atom_id res chain seq x y z
N MET A 1 20.40 -26.11 -11.78
CA MET A 1 21.04 -24.83 -11.45
C MET A 1 20.03 -24.06 -10.61
N SER A 2 20.12 -24.17 -9.28
CA SER A 2 19.21 -23.46 -8.38
C SER A 2 19.77 -22.07 -8.18
N ILE A 3 19.13 -21.07 -8.79
CA ILE A 3 19.38 -19.68 -8.46
C ILE A 3 18.55 -19.47 -7.19
N LEU A 4 19.19 -19.46 -6.03
CA LEU A 4 18.55 -18.94 -4.83
C LEU A 4 18.42 -17.43 -5.05
N SER A 5 17.30 -17.01 -5.67
CA SER A 5 16.89 -15.61 -5.67
C SER A 5 16.71 -15.21 -4.21
N HIS A 6 17.55 -14.29 -3.73
CA HIS A 6 17.38 -13.74 -2.39
C HIS A 6 16.04 -13.00 -2.36
N ALA A 7 15.11 -13.47 -1.54
CA ALA A 7 13.86 -12.76 -1.31
C ALA A 7 14.18 -11.39 -0.71
N LEU A 8 13.63 -10.33 -1.30
CA LEU A 8 13.86 -8.96 -0.83
C LEU A 8 13.20 -8.75 0.54
N THR A 9 13.82 -7.93 1.35
CA THR A 9 13.38 -7.57 2.70
C THR A 9 12.76 -6.18 2.71
N TYR A 10 12.15 -5.81 3.85
CA TYR A 10 11.61 -4.47 4.03
C TYR A 10 12.69 -3.38 4.05
N ASP A 11 13.90 -3.72 4.50
CA ASP A 11 15.02 -2.78 4.44
C ASP A 11 15.49 -2.54 3.00
N ASP A 12 15.44 -3.57 2.14
CA ASP A 12 15.68 -3.41 0.70
C ASP A 12 14.61 -2.51 0.07
N LEU A 13 13.33 -2.68 0.44
CA LEU A 13 12.24 -1.82 -0.02
C LEU A 13 12.49 -0.34 0.36
N LYS A 14 12.93 -0.07 1.59
CA LYS A 14 13.23 1.29 2.04
C LYS A 14 14.34 1.93 1.20
N GLN A 15 15.45 1.22 1.01
CA GLN A 15 16.57 1.71 0.18
C GLN A 15 16.11 2.03 -1.25
N GLN A 16 15.24 1.21 -1.83
CA GLN A 16 14.71 1.44 -3.17
C GLN A 16 13.82 2.70 -3.24
N ARG A 17 13.03 2.97 -2.20
CA ARG A 17 12.17 4.17 -2.11
C ARG A 17 12.94 5.46 -1.85
N GLU A 18 14.20 5.39 -1.39
CA GLU A 18 15.07 6.57 -1.28
C GLU A 18 15.53 7.10 -2.65
N ILE A 19 15.56 6.23 -3.67
CA ILE A 19 16.09 6.54 -5.00
C ILE A 19 15.04 6.48 -6.12
N ARG A 20 13.80 6.08 -5.81
CA ARG A 20 12.69 5.98 -6.77
C ARG A 20 11.48 6.76 -6.27
N ASP A 21 10.87 7.53 -7.16
CA ASP A 21 9.64 8.29 -6.89
C ASP A 21 8.36 7.45 -7.06
N GLU A 22 8.50 6.18 -7.46
CA GLU A 22 7.38 5.27 -7.70
C GLU A 22 6.86 4.65 -6.39
N ARG A 23 5.57 4.29 -6.35
CA ARG A 23 5.02 3.51 -5.23
C ARG A 23 5.47 2.07 -5.37
N LEU A 24 6.33 1.65 -4.44
CA LEU A 24 6.85 0.29 -4.36
C LEU A 24 6.16 -0.48 -3.25
N GLU A 25 5.77 -1.72 -3.53
CA GLU A 25 5.20 -2.66 -2.56
C GLU A 25 6.09 -3.91 -2.49
N LEU A 26 6.30 -4.47 -1.30
CA LEU A 26 7.01 -5.74 -1.13
C LEU A 26 5.99 -6.84 -0.90
N ILE A 27 5.85 -7.76 -1.86
CA ILE A 27 4.92 -8.89 -1.79
C ILE A 27 5.71 -10.17 -2.00
N GLU A 28 5.68 -11.07 -1.03
CA GLU A 28 6.35 -12.39 -1.09
C GLU A 28 7.86 -12.32 -1.43
N GLY A 29 8.53 -11.24 -1.01
CA GLY A 29 9.96 -11.05 -1.30
C GLY A 29 10.24 -10.41 -2.67
N GLU A 30 9.22 -9.92 -3.37
CA GLU A 30 9.34 -9.23 -4.65
C GLU A 30 8.87 -7.78 -4.57
N ILE A 31 9.57 -6.86 -5.25
CA ILE A 31 9.15 -5.46 -5.37
C ILE A 31 8.21 -5.31 -6.55
N ILE A 32 7.00 -4.84 -6.26
CA ILE A 32 5.97 -4.49 -7.24
C ILE A 32 5.88 -2.97 -7.34
N VAL A 33 5.74 -2.46 -8.57
CA VAL A 33 5.51 -1.05 -8.84
C VAL A 33 4.02 -0.82 -9.06
N THR A 34 3.43 0.01 -8.20
CA THR A 34 2.02 0.40 -8.33
C THR A 34 1.94 1.73 -9.09
N PRO A 35 1.34 1.77 -10.29
CA PRO A 35 1.22 3.00 -11.06
C PRO A 35 0.33 4.02 -10.34
N SER A 36 0.51 5.29 -10.69
CA SER A 36 -0.38 6.35 -10.19
C SER A 36 -1.84 6.07 -10.56
N PRO A 37 -2.77 6.16 -9.60
CA PRO A 37 -4.17 5.85 -9.82
C PRO A 37 -4.84 6.89 -10.72
N THR A 38 -5.84 6.46 -11.48
CA THR A 38 -6.66 7.38 -12.30
C THR A 38 -7.60 8.23 -11.41
N PRO A 39 -8.10 9.38 -11.90
CA PRO A 39 -9.08 10.18 -11.17
C PRO A 39 -10.34 9.38 -10.79
N MET A 40 -10.80 8.47 -11.65
CA MET A 40 -11.95 7.61 -11.36
C MET A 40 -11.68 6.64 -10.22
N HIS A 41 -10.48 6.05 -10.16
CA HIS A 41 -10.07 5.22 -9.02
C HIS A 41 -10.11 6.05 -7.72
N GLN A 42 -9.57 7.27 -7.73
CA GLN A 42 -9.59 8.15 -6.57
C GLN A 42 -11.01 8.52 -6.11
N LEU A 43 -11.93 8.78 -7.05
CA LEU A 43 -13.33 9.06 -6.72
C LEU A 43 -14.02 7.87 -6.04
N VAL A 44 -13.76 6.65 -6.52
CA VAL A 44 -14.32 5.42 -5.93
C VAL A 44 -13.78 5.21 -4.52
N VAL A 45 -12.45 5.29 -4.33
CA VAL A 45 -11.81 5.15 -3.01
C VAL A 45 -12.35 6.19 -2.03
N HIS A 46 -12.46 7.45 -2.45
CA HIS A 46 -12.98 8.52 -1.59
C HIS A 46 -14.41 8.23 -1.12
N ARG A 47 -15.31 7.88 -2.05
CA ARG A 47 -16.71 7.57 -1.70
C ARG A 47 -16.81 6.37 -0.76
N LEU A 48 -16.02 5.33 -1.00
CA LEU A 48 -15.99 4.15 -0.15
C LEU A 48 -15.47 4.48 1.26
N ALA A 49 -14.38 5.24 1.36
CA ALA A 49 -13.80 5.63 2.64
C ALA A 49 -14.80 6.44 3.49
N VAL A 50 -15.52 7.39 2.88
CA VAL A 50 -16.56 8.16 3.58
C VAL A 50 -17.69 7.28 4.10
N LEU A 51 -18.13 6.28 3.32
CA LEU A 51 -19.20 5.37 3.75
C LEU A 51 -18.73 4.47 4.90
N LEU A 52 -17.52 3.92 4.82
CA LEU A 52 -16.95 3.07 5.86
C LEU A 52 -16.71 3.86 7.15
N ASP A 53 -16.13 5.05 7.04
CA ASP A 53 -15.82 5.90 8.19
C ASP A 53 -17.09 6.28 8.96
N ARG A 54 -18.13 6.72 8.25
CA ARG A 54 -19.45 6.99 8.85
C ARG A 54 -20.06 5.78 9.54
N ALA A 55 -19.87 4.59 8.99
CA ALA A 55 -20.41 3.37 9.57
C ALA A 55 -19.71 2.96 10.88
N ILE A 56 -18.45 3.40 11.11
CA ILE A 56 -17.67 2.97 12.28
C ILE A 56 -17.35 4.09 13.28
N VAL A 57 -17.37 5.37 12.89
CA VAL A 57 -16.88 6.48 13.73
C VAL A 57 -17.62 6.61 15.06
N GLU A 58 -18.93 6.38 15.09
CA GLU A 58 -19.75 6.45 16.33
C GLU A 58 -19.76 5.13 17.11
N THR A 59 -19.25 4.05 16.53
CA THR A 59 -19.30 2.71 17.14
C THR A 59 -18.14 2.44 18.11
N GLY A 60 -17.05 3.22 18.00
CA GLY A 60 -15.80 2.95 18.73
C GLY A 60 -15.05 1.70 18.26
N LEU A 61 -15.45 1.09 17.14
CA LEU A 61 -14.87 -0.18 16.64
C LEU A 61 -13.53 -0.03 15.92
N GLY A 62 -13.11 1.18 15.57
CA GLY A 62 -11.82 1.39 14.90
C GLY A 62 -11.75 2.68 14.09
N GLN A 63 -10.85 2.69 13.10
CA GLN A 63 -10.56 3.82 12.21
C GLN A 63 -10.40 3.33 10.77
N VAL A 64 -10.74 4.16 9.79
CA VAL A 64 -10.51 3.89 8.36
C VAL A 64 -9.28 4.66 7.89
N LEU A 65 -8.33 3.97 7.26
CA LEU A 65 -7.16 4.56 6.62
C LEU A 65 -7.18 4.24 5.11
N VAL A 66 -6.71 5.17 4.29
CA VAL A 66 -6.62 5.03 2.83
C VAL A 66 -5.17 5.12 2.38
N SER A 67 -4.87 4.56 1.20
CA SER A 67 -3.55 4.69 0.57
C SER A 67 -3.22 6.16 0.27
N PRO A 68 -1.94 6.58 0.34
CA PRO A 68 -0.76 5.77 0.61
C PRO A 68 -0.48 5.60 2.12
N ILE A 69 -0.29 4.35 2.56
CA ILE A 69 0.20 3.99 3.89
C ILE A 69 0.89 2.61 3.81
N ASP A 70 1.99 2.43 4.53
CA ASP A 70 2.62 1.12 4.65
C ASP A 70 1.85 0.26 5.66
N VAL A 71 1.64 -1.00 5.29
CA VAL A 71 1.15 -2.05 6.20
C VAL A 71 2.19 -3.15 6.22
N PHE A 72 2.80 -3.34 7.38
CA PHE A 72 3.81 -4.38 7.63
C PHE A 72 3.20 -5.42 8.58
N LEU A 73 3.18 -6.69 8.19
CA LEU A 73 2.52 -7.81 8.88
C LEU A 73 3.53 -8.87 9.34
#